data_AF-A0A845YEL7-F1
#
_entry.id   AF-A0A845YEL7-F1
#
_cell.length_a   1.000
_cell.length_b   1.000
_cell.length_c   1.000
_cell.angle_alpha   90.00
_cell.angle_beta   90.00
_cell.angle_gamma   90.00
#
_symmetry.space_group_name_H-M   'P 1'
#
loop_
_entity.id
_entity.type
_entity.pdbx_description
1 polymer ?
#
loop_
_entity_poly.entity_id
_entity_poly.type
_entity_poly.pdbx_seq_one_letter_code
_entity_poly.pdbx_strand_id
1 'polypeptide(L)'
;MIARLKDSLHQNSLQINQYLGLPMEEQGWEVGRAQRQKVIPLPSETKVIKVFEQVDVAGRLLILGEPGSGKTTTLLRLAEDLIGRAQKSDKAPVPVIFELFTWKYNQQTIERWLIAQLKDKYNIAEKISKQWLKNHQLLPLLDGLDDLGILRQRLCVEAINQFLQQDLERRLVVCCRWQEYQEGEKKLSQFYGAYSLQPPHQSEIRDYLQRLSKYKLWDVIQTNSQMRELAQKPLFLNIMMVAYQGQAITNEDQLFEAYITERLQLPLELKKYPQGVPFKNEETIEWLTYLAKLLEAQSITEFPIEDIQLYWWYIGGERLVYWLSRVLIFRISGPLVFGVIYGLREALIFGIIFGLIYGLIIEITYRLIFGLRTEIKAQRIITDLVLRLILSKRGIIPWKYFRFLQYAHDRKLIQKVGNNYRFIHDALRQHFARRDI
;
A
#
# COMPACT_ATOMS: atom_id res chain seq x y z
N MET A 1 14.44 4.48 -24.70
CA MET A 1 13.05 4.76 -24.28
C MET A 1 12.01 3.70 -24.66
N ILE A 2 11.75 3.37 -25.94
CA ILE A 2 10.54 2.57 -26.30
C ILE A 2 10.77 1.05 -26.36
N ALA A 3 12.02 0.56 -26.39
CA ALA A 3 12.34 -0.86 -26.64
C ALA A 3 11.63 -1.84 -25.68
N ARG A 4 11.59 -1.56 -24.37
CA ARG A 4 11.04 -2.53 -23.42
C ARG A 4 9.56 -2.87 -23.68
N LEU A 5 8.75 -1.86 -24.00
CA LEU A 5 7.33 -2.02 -24.33
C LEU A 5 7.14 -2.78 -25.65
N LYS A 6 7.92 -2.46 -26.69
CA LYS A 6 7.84 -3.09 -28.02
C LYS A 6 7.96 -4.61 -27.97
N ASP A 7 9.05 -5.10 -27.38
CA ASP A 7 9.31 -6.54 -27.25
C ASP A 7 8.51 -7.20 -26.09
N SER A 8 7.56 -6.48 -25.47
CA SER A 8 6.50 -7.10 -24.65
C SER A 8 5.28 -7.50 -25.50
N LEU A 9 5.09 -6.89 -26.67
CA LEU A 9 3.84 -6.85 -27.44
C LEU A 9 4.01 -7.44 -28.85
N HIS A 10 4.65 -8.60 -28.93
CA HIS A 10 5.34 -9.04 -30.15
C HIS A 10 4.48 -9.41 -31.38
N GLN A 11 3.14 -9.37 -31.31
CA GLN A 11 2.27 -9.96 -32.34
C GLN A 11 1.06 -9.14 -32.83
N ASN A 12 0.72 -7.95 -32.32
CA ASN A 12 -0.42 -7.18 -32.86
C ASN A 12 -0.36 -5.65 -32.67
N SER A 13 -1.38 -4.96 -33.17
CA SER A 13 -1.52 -3.49 -33.18
C SER A 13 -1.45 -2.84 -31.80
N LEU A 14 -0.80 -1.67 -31.73
CA LEU A 14 -0.60 -0.91 -30.51
C LEU A 14 -1.50 0.33 -30.51
N GLN A 15 -2.39 0.47 -29.53
CA GLN A 15 -3.09 1.75 -29.25
C GLN A 15 -2.58 2.33 -27.94
N ILE A 16 -1.98 3.53 -27.98
CA ILE A 16 -1.43 4.26 -26.82
C ILE A 16 -1.96 5.69 -26.88
N ASN A 17 -2.37 6.27 -25.76
CA ASN A 17 -2.63 7.72 -25.73
C ASN A 17 -1.31 8.49 -25.90
N GLN A 18 -1.21 9.35 -26.91
CA GLN A 18 -0.06 10.23 -27.16
C GLN A 18 -0.52 11.68 -27.26
N TYR A 19 0.05 12.54 -26.43
CA TYR A 19 0.13 13.99 -26.65
C TYR A 19 1.61 14.40 -26.67
N LEU A 20 1.96 15.42 -27.44
CA LEU A 20 3.19 15.34 -28.25
C LEU A 20 4.02 16.64 -28.28
N GLY A 21 5.35 16.48 -28.17
CA GLY A 21 6.36 17.51 -28.45
C GLY A 21 7.73 16.84 -28.70
N LEU A 22 8.44 17.25 -29.75
CA LEU A 22 9.73 16.67 -30.22
C LEU A 22 10.84 17.74 -30.18
N PRO A 23 12.13 17.37 -30.35
CA PRO A 23 12.68 17.22 -31.71
C PRO A 23 13.62 16.01 -31.92
N MET A 24 13.84 15.68 -33.21
CA MET A 24 15.07 15.24 -33.94
C MET A 24 16.22 14.46 -33.25
N GLU A 25 17.18 13.85 -33.97
CA GLU A 25 17.26 13.13 -35.26
C GLU A 25 18.72 12.65 -35.39
N GLU A 26 18.98 11.42 -35.84
CA GLU A 26 20.24 11.10 -36.52
C GLU A 26 20.07 9.89 -37.45
N GLN A 27 20.84 9.83 -38.55
CA GLN A 27 20.64 8.89 -39.66
C GLN A 27 21.78 7.88 -39.80
N GLY A 28 21.46 6.65 -40.21
CA GLY A 28 22.43 5.58 -40.51
C GLY A 28 21.77 4.44 -41.30
N TRP A 29 22.49 3.88 -42.27
CA TRP A 29 21.97 2.94 -43.28
C TRP A 29 22.89 1.70 -43.39
N GLU A 30 22.45 0.47 -43.66
CA GLU A 30 21.08 -0.11 -43.65
C GLU A 30 21.05 -1.18 -42.52
N VAL A 31 20.65 -2.46 -42.57
CA VAL A 31 20.02 -3.32 -43.59
C VAL A 31 18.91 -4.16 -42.94
N GLY A 32 17.77 -4.34 -43.61
CA GLY A 32 16.90 -5.50 -43.40
C GLY A 32 15.48 -5.25 -42.88
N ARG A 33 14.56 -6.18 -43.20
CA ARG A 33 13.11 -6.01 -43.00
C ARG A 33 12.64 -6.48 -41.62
N ALA A 34 12.08 -5.57 -40.83
CA ALA A 34 11.08 -5.86 -39.80
C ALA A 34 10.07 -4.71 -39.70
N GLN A 35 8.78 -5.00 -39.58
CA GLN A 35 7.73 -3.97 -39.53
C GLN A 35 7.82 -3.18 -38.22
N ARG A 36 8.04 -1.86 -38.32
CA ARG A 36 8.05 -0.96 -37.16
C ARG A 36 6.63 -0.87 -36.58
N GLN A 37 6.39 -1.53 -35.45
CA GLN A 37 5.11 -1.53 -34.71
C GLN A 37 4.55 -0.11 -34.61
N LYS A 38 3.34 0.10 -35.15
CA LYS A 38 2.68 1.40 -35.21
C LYS A 38 1.98 1.69 -33.90
N VAL A 39 2.45 2.71 -33.18
CA VAL A 39 1.72 3.31 -32.06
C VAL A 39 0.57 4.13 -32.64
N ILE A 40 -0.66 3.77 -32.28
CA ILE A 40 -1.88 4.46 -32.70
C ILE A 40 -2.31 5.39 -31.54
N PRO A 41 -2.30 6.73 -31.73
CA PRO A 41 -2.82 7.66 -30.73
C PRO A 41 -4.31 7.41 -30.44
N LEU A 42 -4.63 7.15 -29.18
CA LEU A 42 -6.02 7.11 -28.69
C LEU A 42 -6.59 8.53 -28.51
N PRO A 43 -7.84 8.80 -28.91
CA PRO A 43 -8.54 10.03 -28.53
C PRO A 43 -8.65 10.18 -27.01
N SER A 44 -8.49 11.41 -26.50
CA SER A 44 -8.38 11.71 -25.05
C SER A 44 -9.53 11.18 -24.18
N GLU A 45 -10.75 11.09 -24.73
CA GLU A 45 -11.94 10.60 -24.02
C GLU A 45 -12.12 9.06 -24.07
N THR A 46 -11.13 8.31 -24.57
CA THR A 46 -11.26 6.85 -24.72
C THR A 46 -11.23 6.15 -23.37
N LYS A 47 -12.42 5.88 -22.79
CA LYS A 47 -12.58 5.04 -21.59
C LYS A 47 -11.77 3.74 -21.72
N VAL A 48 -11.02 3.40 -20.66
CA VAL A 48 -10.22 2.16 -20.54
C VAL A 48 -10.99 0.87 -20.89
N ILE A 49 -12.30 0.79 -20.59
CA ILE A 49 -13.15 -0.36 -20.96
C ILE A 49 -13.18 -0.61 -22.49
N LYS A 50 -13.16 0.46 -23.31
CA LYS A 50 -13.13 0.34 -24.78
C LYS A 50 -11.84 -0.29 -25.27
N VAL A 51 -10.72 -0.06 -24.57
CA VAL A 51 -9.39 -0.62 -24.90
C VAL A 51 -9.28 -2.06 -24.42
N PHE A 52 -9.78 -2.35 -23.20
CA PHE A 52 -9.86 -3.71 -22.65
C PHE A 52 -10.63 -4.70 -23.55
N GLU A 53 -11.63 -4.20 -24.28
CA GLU A 53 -12.51 -4.99 -25.17
C GLU A 53 -12.06 -5.06 -26.63
N GLN A 54 -10.92 -4.47 -27.01
CA GLN A 54 -10.39 -4.61 -28.36
C GLN A 54 -9.91 -6.06 -28.59
N VAL A 55 -10.18 -6.58 -29.79
CA VAL A 55 -9.94 -8.00 -30.13
C VAL A 55 -8.46 -8.35 -30.13
N ASP A 56 -7.59 -7.38 -30.47
CA ASP A 56 -6.14 -7.48 -30.36
C ASP A 56 -5.65 -7.43 -28.90
N VAL A 57 -6.30 -6.64 -28.03
CA VAL A 57 -6.00 -6.58 -26.59
C VAL A 57 -6.45 -7.83 -25.83
N ALA A 58 -7.52 -8.49 -26.28
CA ALA A 58 -8.05 -9.76 -25.76
C ALA A 58 -8.28 -9.80 -24.23
N GLY A 59 -8.54 -8.65 -23.60
CA GLY A 59 -8.67 -8.54 -22.14
C GLY A 59 -7.36 -8.76 -21.36
N ARG A 60 -6.19 -8.62 -21.99
CA ARG A 60 -4.86 -8.69 -21.36
C ARG A 60 -4.18 -7.31 -21.42
N LEU A 61 -4.47 -6.47 -20.43
CA LEU A 61 -4.23 -5.02 -20.45
C LEU A 61 -3.28 -4.52 -19.35
N LEU A 62 -2.18 -3.87 -19.76
CA LEU A 62 -1.21 -3.27 -18.85
C LEU A 62 -1.50 -1.76 -18.70
N ILE A 63 -1.92 -1.32 -17.51
CA ILE A 63 -2.16 0.09 -17.18
C ILE A 63 -0.87 0.70 -16.62
N LEU A 64 -0.37 1.75 -17.27
CA LEU A 64 0.87 2.44 -16.92
C LEU A 64 0.61 3.90 -16.55
N GLY A 65 1.54 4.51 -15.81
CA GLY A 65 1.50 5.94 -15.49
C GLY A 65 2.26 6.29 -14.22
N GLU A 66 2.63 7.56 -14.08
CA GLU A 66 3.45 8.07 -12.96
C GLU A 66 2.78 7.93 -11.57
N PRO A 67 3.51 8.15 -10.46
CA PRO A 67 2.90 8.36 -9.14
C PRO A 67 1.79 9.43 -9.17
N GLY A 68 0.68 9.19 -8.48
CA GLY A 68 -0.46 10.13 -8.44
C GLY A 68 -1.30 10.28 -9.72
N SER A 69 -0.92 9.63 -10.84
CA SER A 69 -1.62 9.69 -12.15
C SER A 69 -3.04 9.11 -12.18
N GLY A 70 -3.46 8.36 -11.14
CA GLY A 70 -4.79 7.76 -11.06
C GLY A 70 -4.91 6.34 -11.61
N LYS A 71 -3.83 5.54 -11.59
CA LYS A 71 -3.85 4.10 -11.94
C LYS A 71 -4.98 3.34 -11.23
N THR A 72 -4.98 3.35 -9.89
CA THR A 72 -6.03 2.73 -9.05
C THR A 72 -7.43 3.28 -9.35
N THR A 73 -7.58 4.58 -9.58
CA THR A 73 -8.86 5.20 -9.98
C THR A 73 -9.35 4.68 -11.34
N THR A 74 -8.44 4.42 -12.26
CA THR A 74 -8.73 3.87 -13.60
C THR A 74 -9.07 2.38 -13.51
N LEU A 75 -8.38 1.63 -12.64
CA LEU A 75 -8.68 0.23 -12.34
C LEU A 75 -10.05 0.07 -11.65
N LEU A 76 -10.41 0.97 -10.73
CA LEU A 76 -11.72 1.03 -10.09
C LEU A 76 -12.84 1.37 -11.08
N ARG A 77 -12.64 2.34 -11.98
CA ARG A 77 -13.61 2.64 -13.05
C ARG A 77 -13.75 1.49 -14.04
N LEU A 78 -12.67 0.79 -14.37
CA LEU A 78 -12.70 -0.41 -15.19
C LEU A 78 -13.49 -1.53 -14.47
N ALA A 79 -13.28 -1.73 -13.17
CA ALA A 79 -14.05 -2.67 -12.36
C ALA A 79 -15.54 -2.30 -12.32
N GLU A 80 -15.89 -1.02 -12.19
CA GLU A 80 -17.28 -0.52 -12.22
C GLU A 80 -17.96 -0.78 -13.58
N ASP A 81 -17.34 -0.38 -14.69
CA ASP A 81 -17.83 -0.65 -16.06
C ASP A 81 -17.95 -2.19 -16.34
N LEU A 82 -17.17 -3.03 -15.67
CA LEU A 82 -17.23 -4.50 -15.77
C LEU A 82 -18.28 -5.15 -14.84
N ILE A 83 -18.44 -4.66 -13.60
CA ILE A 83 -19.50 -5.12 -12.66
C ILE A 83 -20.88 -4.86 -13.29
N GLY A 84 -21.06 -3.70 -13.92
CA GLY A 84 -22.29 -3.36 -14.65
C GLY A 84 -22.57 -4.23 -15.90
N ARG A 85 -21.67 -5.17 -16.23
CA ARG A 85 -21.86 -6.23 -17.25
C ARG A 85 -22.05 -7.61 -16.61
N ALA A 86 -21.29 -7.94 -15.57
CA ALA A 86 -21.49 -9.16 -14.77
C ALA A 86 -22.91 -9.23 -14.18
N GLN A 87 -23.46 -8.09 -13.74
CA GLN A 87 -24.85 -7.96 -13.29
C GLN A 87 -25.92 -8.19 -14.38
N LYS A 88 -25.53 -8.28 -15.66
CA LYS A 88 -26.44 -8.40 -16.82
C LYS A 88 -26.24 -9.69 -17.62
N SER A 89 -25.25 -10.51 -17.26
CA SER A 89 -24.90 -11.73 -18.01
C SER A 89 -24.04 -12.65 -17.15
N ASP A 90 -24.56 -13.85 -16.86
CA ASP A 90 -23.85 -14.90 -16.10
C ASP A 90 -22.60 -15.43 -16.84
N LYS A 91 -22.40 -15.03 -18.10
CA LYS A 91 -21.21 -15.32 -18.91
C LYS A 91 -20.12 -14.25 -18.82
N ALA A 92 -20.39 -13.10 -18.20
CA ALA A 92 -19.39 -12.05 -18.02
C ALA A 92 -18.61 -12.28 -16.71
N PRO A 93 -17.26 -12.24 -16.72
CA PRO A 93 -16.46 -12.54 -15.54
C PRO A 93 -16.61 -11.46 -14.47
N VAL A 94 -16.60 -11.87 -13.20
CA VAL A 94 -16.61 -10.98 -12.05
C VAL A 94 -15.21 -10.37 -11.90
N PRO A 95 -15.04 -9.04 -11.99
CA PRO A 95 -13.77 -8.39 -11.73
C PRO A 95 -13.47 -8.35 -10.23
N VAL A 96 -12.25 -8.71 -9.84
CA VAL A 96 -11.80 -8.60 -8.43
C VAL A 96 -10.44 -7.94 -8.37
N ILE A 97 -10.29 -6.92 -7.52
CA ILE A 97 -9.03 -6.20 -7.32
C ILE A 97 -8.17 -6.91 -6.27
N PHE A 98 -6.96 -7.27 -6.70
CA PHE A 98 -5.91 -7.91 -5.92
C PHE A 98 -4.69 -7.00 -5.79
N GLU A 99 -4.09 -7.01 -4.61
CA GLU A 99 -3.05 -6.08 -4.19
C GLU A 99 -1.66 -6.75 -4.31
N LEU A 100 -0.83 -6.40 -5.29
CA LEU A 100 0.38 -7.18 -5.62
C LEU A 100 1.44 -7.22 -4.52
N PHE A 101 1.55 -6.20 -3.65
CA PHE A 101 2.49 -6.22 -2.52
C PHE A 101 2.29 -7.43 -1.58
N THR A 102 1.07 -8.02 -1.56
CA THR A 102 0.74 -9.24 -0.80
C THR A 102 1.40 -10.50 -1.33
N TRP A 103 1.90 -10.51 -2.57
CA TRP A 103 2.65 -11.63 -3.15
C TRP A 103 4.04 -11.71 -2.51
N LYS A 104 4.14 -12.43 -1.38
CA LYS A 104 5.35 -12.48 -0.53
C LYS A 104 6.30 -13.63 -0.85
N TYR A 105 5.80 -14.75 -1.40
CA TYR A 105 6.58 -15.98 -1.51
C TYR A 105 7.06 -16.23 -2.94
N ASN A 106 8.38 -16.17 -3.16
CA ASN A 106 9.02 -16.28 -4.47
C ASN A 106 8.73 -17.61 -5.24
N GLN A 107 8.19 -18.63 -4.58
CA GLN A 107 7.80 -19.92 -5.16
C GLN A 107 6.27 -20.09 -5.33
N GLN A 108 5.47 -19.06 -5.02
CA GLN A 108 4.01 -19.13 -5.08
C GLN A 108 3.49 -18.72 -6.47
N THR A 109 2.84 -19.67 -7.15
CA THR A 109 2.15 -19.40 -8.42
C THR A 109 1.01 -18.40 -8.23
N ILE A 110 0.75 -17.58 -9.26
CA ILE A 110 -0.33 -16.57 -9.25
C ILE A 110 -1.69 -17.23 -8.95
N GLU A 111 -1.99 -18.39 -9.50
CA GLU A 111 -3.22 -19.14 -9.18
C GLU A 111 -3.36 -19.40 -7.66
N ARG A 112 -2.33 -19.96 -7.01
CA ARG A 112 -2.35 -20.23 -5.56
C ARG A 112 -2.44 -18.96 -4.73
N TRP A 113 -1.86 -17.85 -5.18
CA TRP A 113 -1.96 -16.55 -4.54
C TRP A 113 -3.37 -15.94 -4.66
N LEU A 114 -3.96 -15.94 -5.86
CA LEU A 114 -5.33 -15.47 -6.09
C LEU A 114 -6.35 -16.26 -5.24
N ILE A 115 -6.21 -17.59 -5.18
CA ILE A 115 -7.06 -18.46 -4.36
C ILE A 115 -6.95 -18.10 -2.87
N ALA A 116 -5.73 -17.90 -2.35
CA ALA A 116 -5.51 -17.48 -0.97
C ALA A 116 -6.12 -16.10 -0.69
N GLN A 117 -5.89 -15.11 -1.56
CA GLN A 117 -6.47 -13.77 -1.39
C GLN A 117 -8.00 -13.76 -1.43
N LEU A 118 -8.65 -14.61 -2.24
CA LEU A 118 -10.12 -14.75 -2.22
C LEU A 118 -10.63 -15.36 -0.90
N LYS A 119 -9.88 -16.30 -0.32
CA LYS A 119 -10.17 -16.90 0.99
C LYS A 119 -9.98 -15.89 2.12
N ASP A 120 -8.83 -15.22 2.16
CA ASP A 120 -8.45 -14.31 3.26
C ASP A 120 -9.27 -13.01 3.27
N LYS A 121 -9.64 -12.47 2.10
CA LYS A 121 -10.34 -11.19 1.95
C LYS A 121 -11.87 -11.32 1.91
N TYR A 122 -12.40 -12.45 1.44
CA TYR A 122 -13.84 -12.64 1.19
C TYR A 122 -14.41 -13.95 1.75
N ASN A 123 -13.63 -14.76 2.47
CA ASN A 123 -14.02 -16.08 3.01
C ASN A 123 -14.52 -17.07 1.94
N ILE A 124 -14.06 -16.93 0.68
CA ILE A 124 -14.46 -17.82 -0.42
C ILE A 124 -13.66 -19.13 -0.33
N ALA A 125 -14.37 -20.26 -0.29
CA ALA A 125 -13.75 -21.58 -0.18
C ALA A 125 -12.88 -21.90 -1.41
N GLU A 126 -11.66 -22.43 -1.19
CA GLU A 126 -10.66 -22.64 -2.24
C GLU A 126 -11.14 -23.48 -3.43
N LYS A 127 -12.08 -24.41 -3.20
CA LYS A 127 -12.71 -25.22 -4.25
C LYS A 127 -13.50 -24.35 -5.25
N ILE A 128 -14.20 -23.34 -4.74
CA ILE A 128 -14.98 -22.37 -5.53
C ILE A 128 -14.01 -21.45 -6.28
N SER A 129 -13.00 -20.91 -5.60
CA SER A 129 -11.97 -20.06 -6.23
C SER A 129 -11.26 -20.77 -7.40
N LYS A 130 -10.94 -22.06 -7.25
CA LYS A 130 -10.37 -22.91 -8.32
C LYS A 130 -11.35 -23.11 -9.49
N GLN A 131 -12.64 -23.30 -9.22
CA GLN A 131 -13.67 -23.40 -10.26
C GLN A 131 -13.84 -22.09 -11.02
N TRP A 132 -13.92 -20.94 -10.33
CA TRP A 132 -14.03 -19.63 -10.99
C TRP A 132 -12.82 -19.29 -11.86
N LEU A 133 -11.61 -19.65 -11.43
CA LEU A 133 -10.39 -19.52 -12.24
C LEU A 133 -10.39 -20.45 -13.46
N LYS A 134 -10.78 -21.73 -13.30
CA LYS A 134 -10.81 -22.71 -14.40
C LYS A 134 -11.89 -22.41 -15.44
N ASN A 135 -13.03 -21.87 -15.00
CA ASN A 135 -14.19 -21.57 -15.85
C ASN A 135 -14.19 -20.12 -16.38
N HIS A 136 -13.08 -19.40 -16.23
CA HIS A 136 -12.92 -17.98 -16.59
C HIS A 136 -13.97 -17.02 -16.00
N GLN A 137 -14.61 -17.39 -14.89
CA GLN A 137 -15.63 -16.59 -14.20
C GLN A 137 -15.03 -15.47 -13.33
N LEU A 138 -13.73 -15.53 -13.06
CA LEU A 138 -12.96 -14.51 -12.35
C LEU A 138 -12.09 -13.72 -13.33
N LEU A 139 -12.14 -12.39 -13.25
CA LEU A 139 -11.22 -11.48 -13.92
C LEU A 139 -10.33 -10.78 -12.88
N PRO A 140 -9.06 -11.19 -12.71
CA PRO A 140 -8.18 -10.55 -11.74
C PRO A 140 -7.69 -9.18 -12.26
N LEU A 141 -7.82 -8.18 -11.40
CA LEU A 141 -7.35 -6.82 -11.61
C LEU A 141 -6.22 -6.57 -10.60
N LEU A 142 -4.96 -6.60 -11.04
CA LEU A 142 -3.79 -6.60 -10.16
C LEU A 142 -3.23 -5.16 -10.03
N ASP A 143 -3.30 -4.54 -8.86
CA ASP A 143 -2.72 -3.21 -8.61
C ASP A 143 -1.36 -3.29 -7.89
N GLY A 144 -0.51 -2.27 -8.08
CA GLY A 144 0.75 -2.09 -7.36
C GLY A 144 1.89 -3.04 -7.74
N LEU A 145 2.13 -3.33 -9.03
CA LEU A 145 3.30 -4.14 -9.45
C LEU A 145 4.64 -3.48 -9.06
N ASP A 146 4.69 -2.15 -9.03
CA ASP A 146 5.83 -1.35 -8.54
C ASP A 146 6.10 -1.52 -7.04
N ASP A 147 5.07 -1.69 -6.21
CA ASP A 147 5.17 -1.79 -4.74
C ASP A 147 5.84 -3.12 -4.26
N LEU A 148 6.25 -4.00 -5.18
CA LEU A 148 7.02 -5.23 -4.88
C LEU A 148 8.54 -5.00 -4.70
N GLY A 149 9.09 -3.99 -5.38
CA GLY A 149 10.54 -3.80 -5.55
C GLY A 149 11.17 -4.71 -6.63
N ILE A 150 12.18 -4.19 -7.33
CA ILE A 150 12.75 -4.71 -8.60
C ILE A 150 12.97 -6.23 -8.63
N LEU A 151 13.53 -6.84 -7.57
CA LEU A 151 13.82 -8.28 -7.54
C LEU A 151 12.55 -9.16 -7.44
N ARG A 152 11.57 -8.76 -6.61
CA ARG A 152 10.29 -9.48 -6.49
C ARG A 152 9.39 -9.22 -7.69
N GLN A 153 9.43 -8.00 -8.23
CA GLN A 153 8.74 -7.61 -9.46
C GLN A 153 9.12 -8.54 -10.63
N ARG A 154 10.41 -8.83 -10.83
CA ARG A 154 10.92 -9.79 -11.85
C ARG A 154 10.24 -11.16 -11.73
N LEU A 155 10.29 -11.74 -10.54
CA LEU A 155 9.73 -13.07 -10.26
C LEU A 155 8.20 -13.10 -10.38
N CYS A 156 7.52 -12.02 -9.96
CA CYS A 156 6.07 -11.88 -10.12
C CYS A 156 5.67 -11.79 -11.60
N VAL A 157 6.42 -11.05 -12.43
CA VAL A 157 6.19 -10.97 -13.88
C VAL A 157 6.38 -12.33 -14.55
N GLU A 158 7.39 -13.11 -14.13
CA GLU A 158 7.59 -14.48 -14.62
C GLU A 158 6.42 -15.41 -14.21
N ALA A 159 5.95 -15.32 -12.96
CA ALA A 159 4.80 -16.09 -12.49
C ALA A 159 3.48 -15.68 -13.19
N ILE A 160 3.31 -14.40 -13.56
CA ILE A 160 2.18 -13.92 -14.37
C ILE A 160 2.26 -14.47 -15.80
N ASN A 161 3.44 -14.44 -16.44
CA ASN A 161 3.61 -15.01 -17.78
C ASN A 161 3.30 -16.51 -17.79
N GLN A 162 3.82 -17.28 -16.82
CA GLN A 162 3.50 -18.71 -16.68
C GLN A 162 1.99 -18.95 -16.50
N PHE A 163 1.32 -18.12 -15.68
CA PHE A 163 -0.12 -18.20 -15.48
C PHE A 163 -0.94 -17.90 -16.75
N LEU A 164 -0.46 -17.02 -17.64
CA LEU A 164 -1.12 -16.69 -18.91
C LEU A 164 -0.74 -17.61 -20.08
N GLN A 165 0.39 -18.31 -20.00
CA GLN A 165 0.83 -19.31 -20.99
C GLN A 165 0.08 -20.64 -20.87
N GLN A 166 -0.42 -20.98 -19.68
CA GLN A 166 -1.18 -22.21 -19.44
C GLN A 166 -2.53 -22.27 -20.16
N ASP A 167 -3.08 -21.13 -20.54
CA ASP A 167 -4.49 -20.96 -20.91
C ASP A 167 -4.67 -19.59 -21.59
N LEU A 168 -4.92 -19.62 -22.90
CA LEU A 168 -4.99 -18.41 -23.74
C LEU A 168 -6.23 -17.56 -23.47
N GLU A 169 -7.30 -18.13 -22.92
CA GLU A 169 -8.56 -17.43 -22.65
C GLU A 169 -8.52 -16.61 -21.35
N ARG A 170 -7.49 -16.80 -20.51
CA ARG A 170 -7.27 -15.99 -19.30
C ARG A 170 -7.08 -14.51 -19.63
N ARG A 171 -8.00 -13.70 -19.10
CA ARG A 171 -7.98 -12.23 -19.10
C ARG A 171 -7.35 -11.74 -17.80
N LEU A 172 -6.60 -10.65 -17.88
CA LEU A 172 -5.85 -10.10 -16.75
C LEU A 172 -5.57 -8.60 -16.95
N VAL A 173 -5.72 -7.82 -15.90
CA VAL A 173 -5.28 -6.41 -15.90
C VAL A 173 -4.18 -6.25 -14.86
N VAL A 174 -3.14 -5.49 -15.20
CA VAL A 174 -2.04 -5.16 -14.28
C VAL A 174 -1.81 -3.66 -14.29
N CYS A 175 -1.72 -3.03 -13.12
CA CYS A 175 -1.22 -1.66 -12.97
C CYS A 175 0.26 -1.67 -12.56
N CYS A 176 1.06 -0.82 -13.19
CA CYS A 176 2.43 -0.55 -12.79
C CYS A 176 2.80 0.91 -13.05
N ARG A 177 3.72 1.50 -12.29
CA ARG A 177 4.41 2.74 -12.70
C ARG A 177 5.29 2.50 -13.92
N TRP A 178 5.51 3.56 -14.71
CA TRP A 178 6.26 3.48 -15.95
C TRP A 178 7.76 3.21 -15.73
N GLN A 179 8.39 3.97 -14.82
CA GLN A 179 9.85 3.89 -14.56
C GLN A 179 10.23 2.53 -13.97
N GLU A 180 9.52 2.10 -12.93
CA GLU A 180 9.73 0.80 -12.30
C GLU A 180 9.41 -0.37 -13.27
N TYR A 181 8.46 -0.21 -14.21
CA TYR A 181 8.27 -1.17 -15.31
C TYR A 181 9.39 -1.10 -16.37
N GLN A 182 10.15 -0.02 -16.48
CA GLN A 182 11.36 0.05 -17.31
C GLN A 182 12.61 -0.55 -16.64
N GLU A 183 12.69 -0.58 -15.31
CA GLU A 183 13.84 -1.08 -14.52
C GLU A 183 13.77 -2.58 -14.18
N GLY A 184 12.58 -3.15 -13.98
CA GLY A 184 12.38 -4.55 -13.55
C GLY A 184 12.81 -5.69 -14.49
N GLU A 185 13.71 -5.47 -15.46
CA GLU A 185 14.13 -6.29 -16.63
C GLU A 185 13.08 -7.19 -17.36
N LYS A 186 12.41 -8.11 -16.66
CA LYS A 186 11.46 -9.10 -17.21
C LYS A 186 10.16 -8.45 -17.69
N LYS A 187 9.61 -8.95 -18.80
CA LYS A 187 8.46 -8.34 -19.51
C LYS A 187 7.20 -9.16 -19.34
N LEU A 188 6.04 -8.50 -19.32
CA LEU A 188 4.73 -9.15 -19.41
C LEU A 188 4.46 -9.57 -20.87
N SER A 189 5.13 -10.64 -21.33
CA SER A 189 5.18 -11.09 -22.74
C SER A 189 3.90 -11.78 -23.24
N GLN A 190 2.86 -11.80 -22.43
CA GLN A 190 1.54 -12.36 -22.74
C GLN A 190 0.43 -11.30 -22.77
N PHE A 191 0.80 -10.03 -22.61
CA PHE A 191 -0.12 -8.89 -22.73
C PHE A 191 -0.11 -8.35 -24.16
N TYR A 192 -1.23 -7.76 -24.58
CA TYR A 192 -1.39 -7.29 -25.95
C TYR A 192 -1.86 -5.83 -26.03
N GLY A 193 -2.47 -5.28 -24.96
CA GLY A 193 -2.77 -3.86 -24.82
C GLY A 193 -1.96 -3.17 -23.71
N ALA A 194 -1.66 -1.88 -23.90
CA ALA A 194 -1.07 -1.03 -22.87
C ALA A 194 -1.76 0.35 -22.81
N TYR A 195 -2.39 0.67 -21.67
CA TYR A 195 -3.09 1.93 -21.44
C TYR A 195 -2.23 2.87 -20.57
N SER A 196 -1.54 3.81 -21.20
CA SER A 196 -0.72 4.80 -20.50
C SER A 196 -1.55 6.00 -20.05
N LEU A 197 -1.63 6.24 -18.75
CA LEU A 197 -2.15 7.48 -18.18
C LEU A 197 -1.15 8.61 -18.39
N GLN A 198 -1.64 9.73 -18.90
CA GLN A 198 -0.87 10.96 -19.08
C GLN A 198 -1.37 12.03 -18.07
N PRO A 199 -0.55 13.04 -17.75
CA PRO A 199 -1.02 14.22 -17.02
C PRO A 199 -2.19 14.89 -17.78
N PRO A 200 -3.25 15.37 -17.09
CA PRO A 200 -4.35 16.07 -17.74
C PRO A 200 -3.86 17.41 -18.30
N HIS A 201 -4.34 17.76 -19.49
CA HIS A 201 -3.97 18.99 -20.15
C HIS A 201 -4.57 20.22 -19.43
N GLN A 202 -3.93 21.39 -19.57
CA GLN A 202 -4.37 22.62 -18.90
C GLN A 202 -5.82 23.00 -19.23
N SER A 203 -6.29 22.73 -20.45
CA SER A 203 -7.70 22.90 -20.83
C SER A 203 -8.63 21.95 -20.08
N GLU A 204 -8.25 20.69 -19.88
CA GLU A 204 -9.06 19.70 -19.16
C GLU A 204 -9.17 20.07 -17.67
N ILE A 205 -8.08 20.56 -17.06
CA ILE A 205 -8.06 21.06 -15.69
C ILE A 205 -8.99 22.28 -15.56
N ARG A 206 -8.89 23.27 -16.46
CA ARG A 206 -9.76 24.45 -16.51
C ARG A 206 -11.23 24.05 -16.62
N ASP A 207 -11.56 23.20 -17.59
CA ASP A 207 -12.94 22.82 -17.90
C ASP A 207 -13.54 21.96 -16.77
N TYR A 208 -12.73 21.15 -16.09
CA TYR A 208 -13.11 20.44 -14.86
C TYR A 208 -13.43 21.41 -13.71
N LEU A 209 -12.55 22.39 -13.45
CA LEU A 209 -12.76 23.39 -12.38
C LEU A 209 -13.96 24.31 -12.67
N GLN A 210 -14.22 24.64 -13.93
CA GLN A 210 -15.40 25.38 -14.37
C GLN A 210 -16.70 24.59 -14.11
N ARG A 211 -16.75 23.30 -14.45
CA ARG A 211 -17.91 22.42 -14.16
C ARG A 211 -18.22 22.30 -12.67
N LEU A 212 -17.22 22.51 -11.80
CA LEU A 212 -17.36 22.51 -10.34
C LEU A 212 -17.47 23.92 -9.73
N SER A 213 -17.62 24.96 -10.56
CA SER A 213 -17.74 26.37 -10.18
C SER A 213 -16.55 26.93 -9.37
N LYS A 214 -15.38 26.28 -9.41
CA LYS A 214 -14.15 26.65 -8.68
C LYS A 214 -13.23 27.54 -9.53
N TYR A 215 -13.78 28.53 -10.24
CA TYR A 215 -13.05 29.41 -11.18
C TYR A 215 -11.83 30.10 -10.53
N LYS A 216 -11.96 30.64 -9.32
CA LYS A 216 -10.86 31.26 -8.56
C LYS A 216 -9.67 30.34 -8.29
N LEU A 217 -9.88 29.02 -8.24
CA LEU A 217 -8.78 28.05 -8.10
C LEU A 217 -8.01 27.87 -9.42
N TRP A 218 -8.70 27.98 -10.56
CA TRP A 218 -8.03 28.07 -11.86
C TRP A 218 -7.18 29.35 -11.98
N ASP A 219 -7.64 30.48 -11.44
CA ASP A 219 -6.87 31.74 -11.46
C ASP A 219 -5.53 31.63 -10.71
N VAL A 220 -5.49 30.83 -9.64
CA VAL A 220 -4.24 30.48 -8.91
C VAL A 220 -3.37 29.51 -9.72
N ILE A 221 -3.96 28.47 -10.31
CA ILE A 221 -3.24 27.43 -11.08
C ILE A 221 -2.65 27.98 -12.39
N GLN A 222 -3.32 28.94 -13.04
CA GLN A 222 -2.79 29.57 -14.26
C GLN A 222 -1.64 30.56 -13.95
N THR A 223 -1.66 31.24 -12.81
CA THR A 223 -0.64 32.26 -12.45
C THR A 223 0.61 31.66 -11.80
N ASN A 224 0.48 30.60 -10.99
CA ASN A 224 1.60 29.99 -10.26
C ASN A 224 2.11 28.70 -10.95
N SER A 225 3.40 28.65 -11.29
CA SER A 225 4.03 27.52 -11.97
C SER A 225 4.10 26.23 -11.15
N GLN A 226 4.42 26.31 -9.85
CA GLN A 226 4.44 25.15 -8.94
C GLN A 226 3.03 24.57 -8.81
N MET A 227 2.02 25.42 -8.58
CA MET A 227 0.61 24.98 -8.54
C MET A 227 0.16 24.39 -9.88
N ARG A 228 0.66 24.89 -11.00
CA ARG A 228 0.39 24.33 -12.34
C ARG A 228 1.00 22.94 -12.54
N GLU A 229 2.20 22.69 -12.01
CA GLU A 229 2.84 21.36 -12.07
C GLU A 229 2.14 20.36 -11.12
N LEU A 230 1.77 20.81 -9.91
CA LEU A 230 1.01 19.98 -8.98
C LEU A 230 -0.39 19.66 -9.52
N ALA A 231 -1.10 20.61 -10.13
CA ALA A 231 -2.43 20.37 -10.72
C ALA A 231 -2.43 19.32 -11.86
N GLN A 232 -1.30 19.10 -12.53
CA GLN A 232 -1.09 18.03 -13.52
C GLN A 232 -0.95 16.63 -12.90
N LYS A 233 -1.01 16.51 -11.56
CA LYS A 233 -1.05 15.22 -10.85
C LYS A 233 -2.47 15.09 -10.26
N PRO A 234 -3.36 14.23 -10.79
CA PRO A 234 -4.77 14.16 -10.39
C PRO A 234 -5.03 14.02 -8.88
N LEU A 235 -4.12 13.38 -8.13
CA LEU A 235 -4.15 13.37 -6.66
C LEU A 235 -4.01 14.77 -6.05
N PHE A 236 -3.07 15.58 -6.52
CA PHE A 236 -2.86 16.95 -6.04
C PHE A 236 -3.98 17.89 -6.47
N LEU A 237 -4.56 17.73 -7.66
CA LEU A 237 -5.76 18.46 -8.06
C LEU A 237 -6.93 18.19 -7.10
N ASN A 238 -7.06 16.95 -6.59
CA ASN A 238 -8.04 16.60 -5.55
C ASN A 238 -7.67 17.21 -4.18
N ILE A 239 -6.38 17.24 -3.81
CA ILE A 239 -5.89 17.95 -2.60
C ILE A 239 -6.23 19.44 -2.66
N MET A 240 -6.00 20.11 -3.79
CA MET A 240 -6.38 21.51 -4.03
C MET A 240 -7.89 21.73 -3.97
N MET A 241 -8.68 20.85 -4.58
CA MET A 241 -10.15 20.91 -4.54
C MET A 241 -10.73 20.80 -3.12
N VAL A 242 -10.06 20.06 -2.23
CA VAL A 242 -10.40 19.94 -0.80
C VAL A 242 -9.92 21.16 -0.03
N ALA A 243 -8.66 21.57 -0.18
CA ALA A 243 -8.05 22.68 0.54
C ALA A 243 -8.66 24.05 0.18
N TYR A 244 -9.24 24.20 -1.00
CA TYR A 244 -9.72 25.49 -1.51
C TYR A 244 -11.07 25.91 -0.89
N GLN A 245 -10.98 26.60 0.25
CA GLN A 245 -12.07 27.30 0.94
C GLN A 245 -12.23 28.78 0.53
N GLY A 246 -11.93 29.12 -0.73
CA GLY A 246 -12.11 30.49 -1.26
C GLY A 246 -10.92 31.43 -1.10
N GLN A 247 -9.97 31.12 -0.20
CA GLN A 247 -8.70 31.83 -0.06
C GLN A 247 -7.68 31.42 -1.14
N ALA A 248 -6.78 32.33 -1.51
CA ALA A 248 -5.73 32.04 -2.49
C ALA A 248 -4.57 31.25 -1.84
N ILE A 249 -4.36 30.02 -2.30
CA ILE A 249 -3.25 29.15 -1.87
C ILE A 249 -2.05 29.43 -2.79
N THR A 250 -1.00 30.07 -2.29
CA THR A 250 0.11 30.56 -3.12
C THR A 250 1.36 29.67 -3.10
N ASN A 251 1.43 28.67 -2.23
CA ASN A 251 2.52 27.69 -2.19
C ASN A 251 2.06 26.30 -1.69
N GLU A 252 2.97 25.32 -1.77
CA GLU A 252 2.70 23.92 -1.42
C GLU A 252 2.52 23.68 0.09
N ASP A 253 3.18 24.46 0.95
CA ASP A 253 2.99 24.33 2.40
C ASP A 253 1.62 24.85 2.85
N GLN A 254 1.15 25.99 2.32
CA GLN A 254 -0.22 26.46 2.51
C GLN A 254 -1.25 25.46 1.97
N LEU A 255 -0.96 24.81 0.84
CA LEU A 255 -1.81 23.76 0.28
C LEU A 255 -1.97 22.60 1.25
N PHE A 256 -0.88 22.15 1.88
CA PHE A 256 -0.93 21.08 2.86
C PHE A 256 -1.52 21.49 4.22
N GLU A 257 -1.24 22.69 4.74
CA GLU A 257 -1.86 23.20 5.97
C GLU A 257 -3.39 23.32 5.84
N ALA A 258 -3.87 23.89 4.72
CA ALA A 258 -5.30 23.97 4.43
C ALA A 258 -5.90 22.58 4.23
N TYR A 259 -5.23 21.67 3.50
CA TYR A 259 -5.68 20.28 3.36
C TYR A 259 -5.80 19.56 4.71
N ILE A 260 -4.79 19.68 5.58
CA ILE A 260 -4.76 19.05 6.90
C ILE A 260 -5.86 19.61 7.78
N THR A 261 -6.05 20.93 7.79
CA THR A 261 -7.14 21.61 8.51
C THR A 261 -8.52 21.07 8.09
N GLU A 262 -8.79 20.99 6.78
CA GLU A 262 -10.02 20.43 6.22
C GLU A 262 -10.21 18.95 6.57
N ARG A 263 -9.14 18.15 6.50
CA ARG A 263 -9.17 16.74 6.89
C ARG A 263 -9.48 16.55 8.37
N LEU A 264 -9.00 17.42 9.24
CA LEU A 264 -9.28 17.43 10.68
C LEU A 264 -10.67 18.01 11.02
N GLN A 265 -11.40 18.57 10.06
CA GLN A 265 -12.79 19.01 10.20
C GLN A 265 -13.82 18.06 9.58
N LEU A 266 -13.41 17.08 8.76
CA LEU A 266 -14.31 16.10 8.13
C LEU A 266 -15.31 15.46 9.12
N PRO A 267 -16.62 15.43 8.82
CA PRO A 267 -17.62 14.74 9.63
C PRO A 267 -17.28 13.26 9.81
N LEU A 268 -17.41 12.76 11.04
CA LEU A 268 -17.04 11.39 11.42
C LEU A 268 -18.28 10.50 11.53
N GLU A 269 -18.13 9.25 11.09
CA GLU A 269 -19.14 8.21 11.32
C GLU A 269 -19.23 7.88 12.82
N LEU A 270 -20.22 8.47 13.50
CA LEU A 270 -20.46 8.25 14.93
C LEU A 270 -20.59 6.76 15.32
N LYS A 271 -21.01 5.90 14.38
CA LYS A 271 -21.04 4.43 14.53
C LYS A 271 -19.66 3.80 14.76
N LYS A 272 -18.58 4.36 14.18
CA LYS A 272 -17.19 3.95 14.41
C LYS A 272 -16.63 4.49 15.74
N TYR A 273 -17.15 5.63 16.19
CA TYR A 273 -16.66 6.38 17.36
C TYR A 273 -17.77 6.61 18.42
N PRO A 274 -18.39 5.53 18.98
CA PRO A 274 -19.55 5.65 19.87
C PRO A 274 -19.25 6.24 21.25
N GLN A 275 -17.96 6.43 21.60
CA GLN A 275 -17.49 7.12 22.80
C GLN A 275 -16.80 8.47 22.45
N GLY A 276 -17.07 9.00 21.25
CA GLY A 276 -16.37 10.17 20.71
C GLY A 276 -14.95 9.86 20.22
N VAL A 277 -14.26 10.92 19.80
CA VAL A 277 -12.85 10.88 19.37
C VAL A 277 -11.95 11.14 20.58
N PRO A 278 -10.99 10.25 20.91
CA PRO A 278 -10.12 10.40 22.07
C PRO A 278 -8.80 11.14 21.75
N PHE A 279 -8.80 12.00 20.71
CA PHE A 279 -7.62 12.63 20.12
C PHE A 279 -7.94 14.07 19.72
N LYS A 280 -7.10 15.05 20.11
CA LYS A 280 -7.22 16.43 19.62
C LYS A 280 -6.59 16.60 18.24
N ASN A 281 -6.87 17.74 17.59
CA ASN A 281 -6.26 18.10 16.31
C ASN A 281 -4.76 18.42 16.46
N GLU A 282 -4.36 19.13 17.52
CA GLU A 282 -2.94 19.44 17.82
C GLU A 282 -2.14 18.14 18.01
N GLU A 283 -2.56 17.31 18.98
CA GLU A 283 -2.00 15.98 19.26
C GLU A 283 -1.91 15.11 17.99
N THR A 284 -2.92 15.18 17.12
CA THR A 284 -2.93 14.43 15.84
C THR A 284 -1.85 14.91 14.87
N ILE A 285 -1.60 16.23 14.81
CA ILE A 285 -0.54 16.80 13.98
C ILE A 285 0.83 16.41 14.55
N GLU A 286 1.05 16.57 15.86
CA GLU A 286 2.29 16.16 16.54
C GLU A 286 2.64 14.68 16.28
N TRP A 287 1.68 13.77 16.47
CA TRP A 287 1.86 12.34 16.24
C TRP A 287 2.12 11.98 14.77
N LEU A 288 1.54 12.72 13.82
CA LEU A 288 1.85 12.55 12.39
C LEU A 288 3.21 13.14 12.02
N THR A 289 3.63 14.26 12.62
CA THR A 289 4.98 14.84 12.47
C THR A 289 6.05 13.88 12.99
N TYR A 290 5.88 13.31 14.20
CA TYR A 290 6.78 12.29 14.74
C TYR A 290 6.86 11.05 13.85
N LEU A 291 5.71 10.55 13.37
CA LEU A 291 5.65 9.41 12.46
C LEU A 291 6.32 9.71 11.11
N ALA A 292 6.16 10.92 10.57
CA ALA A 292 6.79 11.33 9.32
C ALA A 292 8.33 11.39 9.45
N LYS A 293 8.85 12.02 10.52
CA LYS A 293 10.29 12.07 10.80
C LYS A 293 10.89 10.67 11.04
N LEU A 294 10.18 9.78 11.74
CA LEU A 294 10.58 8.38 11.92
C LEU A 294 10.75 7.66 10.58
N LEU A 295 9.78 7.81 9.68
CA LEU A 295 9.77 7.15 8.36
C LEU A 295 10.84 7.71 7.41
N GLU A 296 11.07 9.02 7.44
CA GLU A 296 12.14 9.67 6.67
C GLU A 296 13.53 9.23 7.15
N ALA A 297 13.77 9.21 8.47
CA ALA A 297 15.03 8.78 9.07
C ALA A 297 15.38 7.29 8.82
N GLN A 298 14.42 6.49 8.32
CA GLN A 298 14.58 5.07 8.02
C GLN A 298 14.45 4.76 6.52
N SER A 299 14.19 5.77 5.68
CA SER A 299 13.88 5.61 4.25
C SER A 299 12.67 4.69 3.96
N ILE A 300 11.70 4.64 4.87
CA ILE A 300 10.51 3.77 4.79
C ILE A 300 9.31 4.60 4.31
N THR A 301 8.61 4.11 3.28
CA THR A 301 7.36 4.71 2.77
C THR A 301 6.10 4.02 3.31
N GLU A 302 6.17 2.72 3.61
CA GLU A 302 5.08 1.93 4.19
C GLU A 302 5.51 1.17 5.44
N PHE A 303 4.65 1.14 6.45
CA PHE A 303 4.98 0.53 7.75
C PHE A 303 3.92 -0.51 8.20
N PRO A 304 4.31 -1.72 8.63
CA PRO A 304 3.38 -2.73 9.15
C PRO A 304 2.83 -2.35 10.53
N ILE A 305 1.53 -2.56 10.77
CA ILE A 305 0.86 -2.28 12.07
C ILE A 305 1.61 -2.91 13.27
N GLU A 306 2.20 -4.08 13.05
CA GLU A 306 2.83 -4.91 14.07
C GLU A 306 4.28 -4.48 14.39
N ASP A 307 5.05 -4.09 13.36
CA ASP A 307 6.49 -3.86 13.45
C ASP A 307 6.89 -2.41 13.83
N ILE A 308 5.96 -1.46 13.75
CA ILE A 308 6.11 -0.06 14.22
C ILE A 308 6.83 0.04 15.59
N GLN A 309 6.55 -0.91 16.48
CA GLN A 309 7.11 -0.95 17.84
C GLN A 309 8.62 -1.19 17.87
N LEU A 310 9.18 -1.95 16.91
CA LEU A 310 10.63 -2.13 16.80
C LEU A 310 11.32 -0.83 16.35
N TYR A 311 10.68 -0.08 15.44
CA TYR A 311 11.25 1.15 14.92
C TYR A 311 11.33 2.27 15.98
N TRP A 312 10.42 2.32 16.95
CA TRP A 312 10.53 3.24 18.09
C TRP A 312 11.62 2.86 19.10
N TRP A 313 12.07 1.61 19.15
CA TRP A 313 13.15 1.16 20.05
C TRP A 313 14.47 1.90 19.74
N TYR A 314 14.71 2.17 18.45
CA TYR A 314 15.88 2.89 17.93
C TYR A 314 15.93 4.36 18.39
N ILE A 315 14.78 5.04 18.46
CA ILE A 315 14.67 6.43 18.97
C ILE A 315 14.64 6.47 20.51
N GLY A 316 14.15 5.41 21.16
CA GLY A 316 13.70 5.42 22.56
C GLY A 316 14.76 5.23 23.65
N GLY A 317 16.02 4.96 23.31
CA GLY A 317 17.12 4.80 24.26
C GLY A 317 17.21 3.40 24.88
N GLU A 318 17.87 2.48 24.16
CA GLU A 318 18.06 1.06 24.51
C GLU A 318 18.39 0.82 25.98
N ARG A 319 19.38 1.56 26.53
CA ARG A 319 19.89 1.37 27.89
C ARG A 319 18.83 1.59 28.97
N LEU A 320 17.94 2.57 28.80
CA LEU A 320 16.92 2.89 29.81
C LEU A 320 15.79 1.86 29.78
N VAL A 321 15.33 1.46 28.58
CA VAL A 321 14.28 0.45 28.42
C VAL A 321 14.77 -0.93 28.89
N TYR A 322 16.00 -1.31 28.54
CA TYR A 322 16.65 -2.55 29.00
C TYR A 322 16.87 -2.57 30.52
N TRP A 323 17.25 -1.44 31.12
CA TRP A 323 17.41 -1.34 32.56
C TRP A 323 16.06 -1.44 33.29
N LEU A 324 15.05 -0.67 32.86
CA LEU A 324 13.71 -0.68 33.45
C LEU A 324 13.02 -2.04 33.32
N SER A 325 13.14 -2.72 32.17
CA SER A 325 12.53 -4.05 31.98
C SER A 325 13.18 -5.10 32.88
N ARG A 326 14.52 -5.11 33.01
CA ARG A 326 15.20 -6.00 33.97
C ARG A 326 14.84 -5.69 35.42
N VAL A 327 14.81 -4.41 35.82
CA VAL A 327 14.40 -4.01 37.18
C VAL A 327 12.95 -4.45 37.48
N LEU A 328 12.02 -4.30 36.54
CA LEU A 328 10.64 -4.74 36.71
C LEU A 328 10.53 -6.26 36.86
N ILE A 329 11.25 -7.03 36.03
CA ILE A 329 11.31 -8.49 36.13
C ILE A 329 11.86 -8.91 37.50
N PHE A 330 13.02 -8.39 37.92
CA PHE A 330 13.63 -8.74 39.22
C PHE A 330 12.72 -8.41 40.42
N ARG A 331 11.95 -7.32 40.37
CA ARG A 331 11.01 -6.95 41.46
C ARG A 331 9.74 -7.81 41.49
N ILE A 332 9.41 -8.54 40.42
CA ILE A 332 8.22 -9.43 40.35
C ILE A 332 8.61 -10.89 40.56
N SER A 333 9.67 -11.38 39.89
CA SER A 333 10.11 -12.77 40.02
C SER A 333 10.83 -13.04 41.33
N GLY A 334 11.64 -12.09 41.82
CA GLY A 334 12.42 -12.22 43.05
C GLY A 334 11.58 -12.63 44.27
N PRO A 335 10.54 -11.85 44.65
CA PRO A 335 9.70 -12.19 45.80
C PRO A 335 8.96 -13.53 45.65
N LEU A 336 8.53 -13.87 44.43
CA LEU A 336 7.81 -15.12 44.17
C LEU A 336 8.72 -16.35 44.35
N VAL A 337 9.92 -16.31 43.77
CA VAL A 337 10.92 -17.38 43.90
C VAL A 337 11.42 -17.50 45.35
N PHE A 338 11.66 -16.37 46.03
CA PHE A 338 12.08 -16.36 47.43
C PHE A 338 10.99 -16.92 48.35
N GLY A 339 9.72 -16.55 48.12
CA GLY A 339 8.57 -17.08 48.87
C GLY A 339 8.39 -18.59 48.71
N VAL A 340 8.58 -19.13 47.49
CA VAL A 340 8.53 -20.59 47.25
C VAL A 340 9.70 -21.31 47.94
N ILE A 341 10.93 -20.81 47.82
CA ILE A 341 12.13 -21.43 48.44
C ILE A 341 12.01 -21.49 49.97
N TYR A 342 11.53 -20.42 50.62
CA TYR A 342 11.38 -20.42 52.07
C TYR A 342 10.11 -21.15 52.55
N GLY A 343 9.01 -21.11 51.78
CA GLY A 343 7.77 -21.82 52.12
C GLY A 343 7.88 -23.34 52.05
N LEU A 344 8.79 -23.89 51.23
CA LEU A 344 9.02 -25.33 51.11
C LEU A 344 9.92 -25.93 52.21
N ARG A 345 10.49 -25.10 53.10
CA ARG A 345 11.44 -25.54 54.14
C ARG A 345 10.83 -26.51 55.16
N GLU A 346 9.52 -26.40 55.40
CA GLU A 346 8.77 -27.24 56.35
C GLU A 346 8.18 -28.52 55.71
N ALA A 347 8.14 -28.64 54.39
CA ALA A 347 7.52 -29.78 53.67
C ALA A 347 8.49 -30.96 53.44
N LEU A 348 9.66 -30.94 54.08
CA LEU A 348 10.90 -31.52 53.55
C LEU A 348 11.20 -32.97 53.97
N ILE A 349 10.18 -33.84 54.04
CA ILE A 349 10.39 -35.28 54.34
C ILE A 349 9.83 -36.19 53.23
N PHE A 350 8.55 -36.07 52.88
CA PHE A 350 7.94 -36.92 51.84
C PHE A 350 8.12 -36.41 50.40
N GLY A 351 8.35 -35.12 50.21
CA GLY A 351 8.40 -34.51 48.87
C GLY A 351 9.64 -34.85 48.03
N ILE A 352 10.75 -35.24 48.66
CA ILE A 352 12.07 -35.26 48.01
C ILE A 352 12.14 -36.30 46.86
N ILE A 353 11.77 -37.55 47.11
CA ILE A 353 12.00 -38.66 46.17
C ILE A 353 11.09 -38.57 44.94
N PHE A 354 9.77 -38.42 45.15
CA PHE A 354 8.82 -38.31 44.04
C PHE A 354 8.88 -36.92 43.38
N GLY A 355 9.06 -35.85 44.15
CA GLY A 355 9.04 -34.47 43.67
C GLY A 355 10.24 -34.12 42.80
N LEU A 356 11.46 -34.56 43.12
CA LEU A 356 12.64 -34.27 42.29
C LEU A 356 12.57 -34.96 40.93
N ILE A 357 12.19 -36.24 40.89
CA ILE A 357 12.21 -37.03 39.64
C ILE A 357 11.11 -36.56 38.68
N TYR A 358 9.85 -36.51 39.12
CA TYR A 358 8.76 -36.04 38.25
C TYR A 358 8.83 -34.53 38.01
N GLY A 359 9.27 -33.74 39.01
CA GLY A 359 9.46 -32.30 38.87
C GLY A 359 10.48 -31.94 37.79
N LEU A 360 11.67 -32.54 37.81
CA LEU A 360 12.70 -32.28 36.79
C LEU A 360 12.24 -32.72 35.39
N ILE A 361 11.58 -33.88 35.25
CA ILE A 361 11.11 -34.36 33.94
C ILE A 361 10.04 -33.42 33.37
N ILE A 362 9.06 -33.00 34.19
CA ILE A 362 8.00 -32.08 33.76
C ILE A 362 8.56 -30.68 33.51
N GLU A 363 9.44 -30.17 34.38
CA GLU A 363 10.02 -28.84 34.23
C GLU A 363 10.96 -28.75 33.02
N ILE A 364 11.82 -29.74 32.79
CA ILE A 364 12.70 -29.77 31.62
C ILE A 364 11.87 -29.84 30.34
N THR A 365 10.84 -30.70 30.28
CA THR A 365 9.96 -30.76 29.09
C THR A 365 9.17 -29.47 28.88
N TYR A 366 8.65 -28.81 29.93
CA TYR A 366 8.01 -27.50 29.81
C TYR A 366 8.99 -26.38 29.38
N ARG A 367 10.19 -26.34 29.95
CA ARG A 367 11.23 -25.35 29.57
C ARG A 367 11.70 -25.55 28.11
N LEU A 368 11.81 -26.79 27.66
CA LEU A 368 12.25 -27.12 26.29
C LEU A 368 11.15 -26.90 25.23
N ILE A 369 9.90 -27.25 25.53
CA ILE A 369 8.76 -27.15 24.60
C ILE A 369 8.16 -25.74 24.58
N PHE A 370 7.97 -25.14 25.76
CA PHE A 370 7.36 -23.81 25.91
C PHE A 370 8.39 -22.72 26.21
N GLY A 371 9.29 -22.91 27.19
CA GLY A 371 10.16 -21.85 27.73
C GLY A 371 10.85 -20.98 26.66
N LEU A 372 11.62 -21.60 25.77
CA LEU A 372 12.33 -20.90 24.67
C LEU A 372 11.41 -20.13 23.69
N ARG A 373 10.10 -20.42 23.65
CA ARG A 373 9.11 -19.74 22.79
C ARG A 373 8.20 -18.78 23.54
N THR A 374 7.89 -19.03 24.81
CA THR A 374 7.03 -18.17 25.64
C THR A 374 7.82 -17.02 26.23
N GLU A 375 9.07 -17.25 26.66
CA GLU A 375 9.90 -16.23 27.31
C GLU A 375 10.27 -15.10 26.34
N ILE A 376 10.68 -15.42 25.10
CA ILE A 376 10.94 -14.43 24.04
C ILE A 376 9.67 -13.61 23.72
N LYS A 377 8.48 -14.24 23.69
CA LYS A 377 7.21 -13.54 23.45
C LYS A 377 6.83 -12.64 24.63
N ALA A 378 6.97 -13.12 25.86
CA ALA A 378 6.68 -12.34 27.07
C ALA A 378 7.60 -11.12 27.19
N GLN A 379 8.91 -11.29 26.95
CA GLN A 379 9.87 -10.19 26.93
C GLN A 379 9.52 -9.13 25.88
N ARG A 380 9.11 -9.53 24.66
CA ARG A 380 8.62 -8.58 23.63
C ARG A 380 7.37 -7.83 24.10
N ILE A 381 6.36 -8.52 24.61
CA ILE A 381 5.11 -7.90 25.10
C ILE A 381 5.37 -6.91 26.26
N ILE A 382 6.24 -7.25 27.20
CA ILE A 382 6.61 -6.35 28.32
C ILE A 382 7.39 -5.14 27.79
N THR A 383 8.31 -5.34 26.84
CA THR A 383 9.09 -4.25 26.24
C THR A 383 8.20 -3.30 25.43
N ASP A 384 7.29 -3.84 24.62
CA ASP A 384 6.27 -3.09 23.87
C ASP A 384 5.41 -2.23 24.80
N LEU A 385 4.93 -2.78 25.92
CA LEU A 385 4.12 -2.07 26.91
C LEU A 385 4.91 -0.94 27.61
N VAL A 386 6.15 -1.21 28.04
CA VAL A 386 7.02 -0.21 28.68
C VAL A 386 7.38 0.91 27.70
N LEU A 387 7.72 0.57 26.45
CA LEU A 387 8.05 1.53 25.40
C LEU A 387 6.86 2.42 25.06
N ARG A 388 5.65 1.85 24.91
CA ARG A 388 4.39 2.61 24.75
C ARG A 388 4.14 3.56 25.92
N LEU A 389 4.38 3.13 27.15
CA LEU A 389 4.15 3.95 28.34
C LEU A 389 5.12 5.12 28.42
N ILE A 390 6.42 4.89 28.12
CA ILE A 390 7.44 5.94 28.09
C ILE A 390 7.15 6.96 26.97
N LEU A 391 6.88 6.49 25.75
CA LEU A 391 6.65 7.38 24.59
C LEU A 391 5.32 8.13 24.70
N SER A 392 4.27 7.50 25.22
CA SER A 392 2.98 8.18 25.43
C SER A 392 3.05 9.19 26.59
N LYS A 393 3.82 8.93 27.66
CA LYS A 393 4.12 9.95 28.69
C LYS A 393 4.98 11.11 28.18
N ARG A 394 5.70 10.94 27.07
CA ARG A 394 6.47 11.99 26.38
C ARG A 394 5.67 12.70 25.28
N GLY A 395 4.39 12.37 25.08
CA GLY A 395 3.57 12.91 24.00
C GLY A 395 3.90 12.37 22.60
N ILE A 396 4.94 11.55 22.43
CA ILE A 396 5.47 11.13 21.11
C ILE A 396 4.49 10.22 20.35
N ILE A 397 3.74 9.37 21.05
CA ILE A 397 2.72 8.49 20.44
C ILE A 397 1.43 8.39 21.29
N PRO A 398 0.26 8.17 20.66
CA PRO A 398 -0.98 7.91 21.36
C PRO A 398 -1.03 6.49 21.94
N TRP A 399 -1.43 6.37 23.20
CA TRP A 399 -1.60 5.07 23.90
C TRP A 399 -2.45 4.05 23.12
N LYS A 400 -3.54 4.52 22.49
CA LYS A 400 -4.44 3.71 21.64
C LYS A 400 -4.03 3.75 20.15
N TYR A 401 -2.73 3.60 19.88
CA TYR A 401 -2.10 3.79 18.56
C TYR A 401 -2.84 3.19 17.35
N PHE A 402 -3.38 1.97 17.46
CA PHE A 402 -4.18 1.37 16.38
C PHE A 402 -5.44 2.19 16.03
N ARG A 403 -6.17 2.70 17.05
CA ARG A 403 -7.33 3.57 16.83
C ARG A 403 -6.91 4.93 16.28
N PHE A 404 -5.71 5.41 16.59
CA PHE A 404 -5.15 6.63 15.99
C PHE A 404 -4.86 6.45 14.50
N LEU A 405 -4.23 5.35 14.08
CA LEU A 405 -4.02 5.06 12.66
C LEU A 405 -5.36 4.92 11.91
N GLN A 406 -6.35 4.24 12.50
CA GLN A 406 -7.69 4.16 11.93
C GLN A 406 -8.34 5.55 11.81
N TYR A 407 -8.21 6.40 12.81
CA TYR A 407 -8.69 7.78 12.81
C TYR A 407 -8.00 8.64 11.73
N ALA A 408 -6.66 8.65 11.67
CA ALA A 408 -5.90 9.38 10.65
C ALA A 408 -6.18 8.85 9.22
N HIS A 409 -6.63 7.60 9.10
CA HIS A 409 -7.12 7.02 7.85
C HIS A 409 -8.54 7.47 7.50
N ASP A 410 -9.50 7.44 8.44
CA ASP A 410 -10.85 8.01 8.26
C ASP A 410 -10.76 9.52 7.91
N ARG A 411 -9.80 10.26 8.50
CA ARG A 411 -9.48 11.66 8.15
C ARG A 411 -8.82 11.84 6.78
N LYS A 412 -8.39 10.77 6.09
CA LYS A 412 -7.67 10.84 4.80
C LYS A 412 -6.36 11.65 4.88
N LEU A 413 -5.57 11.40 5.93
CA LEU A 413 -4.17 11.85 6.05
C LEU A 413 -3.20 10.71 5.73
N ILE A 414 -3.54 9.49 6.18
CA ILE A 414 -2.87 8.24 5.80
C ILE A 414 -3.84 7.29 5.10
N GLN A 415 -3.30 6.28 4.41
CA GLN A 415 -4.06 5.19 3.80
C GLN A 415 -3.55 3.82 4.28
N LYS A 416 -4.49 2.90 4.49
CA LYS A 416 -4.20 1.49 4.76
C LYS A 416 -3.91 0.76 3.44
N VAL A 417 -2.80 0.03 3.40
CA VAL A 417 -2.33 -0.75 2.23
C VAL A 417 -2.14 -2.18 2.72
N GLY A 418 -3.20 -2.99 2.62
CA GLY A 418 -3.24 -4.33 3.22
C GLY A 418 -3.10 -4.30 4.74
N ASN A 419 -2.01 -4.85 5.28
CA ASN A 419 -1.67 -4.76 6.71
C ASN A 419 -0.70 -3.60 7.04
N ASN A 420 -0.26 -2.85 6.03
CA ASN A 420 0.58 -1.67 6.21
C ASN A 420 -0.28 -0.39 6.26
N TYR A 421 0.33 0.70 6.69
CA TYR A 421 -0.15 2.05 6.40
C TYR A 421 0.96 2.86 5.70
N ARG A 422 0.55 3.84 4.89
CA ARG A 422 1.42 4.88 4.31
C ARG A 422 0.72 6.24 4.31
N PHE A 423 1.45 7.35 4.25
CA PHE A 423 0.83 8.65 3.98
C PHE A 423 0.17 8.65 2.59
N ILE A 424 -0.89 9.44 2.39
CA ILE A 424 -1.60 9.47 1.08
C ILE A 424 -0.67 9.92 -0.06
N HIS A 425 0.33 10.76 0.23
CA HIS A 425 1.39 11.09 -0.71
C HIS A 425 2.72 11.32 0.00
N ASP A 426 3.84 11.09 -0.69
CA ASP A 426 5.16 11.29 -0.10
C ASP A 426 5.44 12.76 0.23
N ALA A 427 5.02 13.70 -0.62
CA ALA A 427 5.12 15.13 -0.35
C ALA A 427 4.35 15.55 0.92
N LEU A 428 3.23 14.90 1.25
CA LEU A 428 2.51 15.15 2.51
C LEU A 428 3.32 14.64 3.71
N ARG A 429 3.97 13.46 3.59
CA ARG A 429 4.93 12.97 4.60
C ARG A 429 6.08 13.96 4.77
N GLN A 430 6.71 14.42 3.69
CA GLN A 430 7.81 15.39 3.74
C GLN A 430 7.38 16.72 4.39
N HIS A 431 6.20 17.24 4.04
CA HIS A 431 5.66 18.44 4.67
C HIS A 431 5.44 18.24 6.19
N PHE A 432 4.90 17.09 6.63
CA PHE A 432 4.86 16.76 8.06
C PHE A 432 6.28 16.65 8.66
N ALA A 433 7.22 15.99 7.99
CA ALA A 433 8.58 15.81 8.50
C ALA A 433 9.38 17.11 8.63
N ARG A 434 9.09 18.13 7.81
CA ARG A 434 9.69 19.47 7.87
C ARG A 434 9.15 20.35 9.01
N ARG A 435 8.05 19.98 9.68
CA ARG A 435 7.51 20.76 10.81
C ARG A 435 8.41 20.65 12.02
N ASP A 436 8.59 21.75 12.75
CA ASP A 436 9.17 21.72 14.09
C ASP A 436 8.23 21.02 15.09
N ILE A 437 8.78 20.65 16.26
CA ILE A 437 8.09 19.99 17.39
C ILE A 437 8.60 20.63 18.69
#